data_AF-A0A9W7XB26-F1
#
_entry.id   AF-A0A9W7XB26-F1
#
_cell.length_a   1.000
_cell.length_b   1.000
_cell.length_c   1.000
_cell.angle_alpha   90.00
_cell.angle_beta   90.00
_cell.angle_gamma   90.00
#
_symmetry.space_group_name_H-M   'P 1'
#
loop_
_entity.id
_entity.type
_entity.pdbx_description
1 polymer ?
#
loop_
_entity_poly.entity_id
_entity_poly.type
_entity_poly.pdbx_seq_one_letter_code
_entity_poly.pdbx_strand_id
1 'polypeptide(L)'
;MAFLTTNAFCIPVMAASAPPRSCIIVSRAAAKSTELPSKAVGSYGGGQRRAMVLFTGAVTASSSAVSRCTRADAVATTGLGQWEDIEDVTNPYVQGLGKWAVTEHNRQTGDNLQFVVVVAGQLQVVAGTNYRLQIEAKGTHGLHTYIAGVFEPLTTPPQERQLTSFTPLVG
;
A
#
# COMPACT_ATOMS: atom_id res chain seq x y z
N MET A 1 23.75 58.84 -42.63
CA MET A 1 23.33 58.95 -41.22
C MET A 1 23.19 57.53 -40.68
N ALA A 2 24.14 57.07 -39.86
CA ALA A 2 24.12 55.75 -39.23
C ALA A 2 24.10 55.97 -37.72
N PHE A 3 23.02 55.54 -37.06
CA PHE A 3 22.87 55.63 -35.61
C PHE A 3 23.26 54.29 -34.98
N LEU A 4 24.27 54.34 -34.11
CA LEU A 4 24.72 53.26 -33.23
C LEU A 4 23.64 52.99 -32.16
N THR A 5 23.29 51.73 -31.94
CA THR A 5 22.54 51.29 -30.74
C THR A 5 23.49 50.48 -29.85
N THR A 6 23.89 51.11 -28.75
CA THR A 6 24.44 50.46 -27.57
C THR A 6 23.33 50.51 -26.52
N ASN A 7 22.88 49.36 -26.03
CA ASN A 7 22.10 49.31 -24.78
C ASN A 7 22.74 48.26 -23.87
N ALA A 8 23.42 48.77 -22.86
CA ALA A 8 23.83 48.03 -21.67
C ALA A 8 22.70 48.14 -20.64
N PHE A 9 22.26 47.00 -20.11
CA PHE A 9 21.43 46.96 -18.91
C PHE A 9 22.08 46.02 -17.89
N CYS A 10 22.74 46.65 -16.90
CA CYS A 10 23.02 46.09 -15.58
C CYS A 10 21.73 45.99 -14.78
N ILE A 11 21.50 44.91 -14.02
CA ILE A 11 21.08 44.97 -12.60
C ILE A 11 21.65 43.73 -11.85
N PRO A 12 22.30 43.89 -10.68
CA PRO A 12 22.76 42.82 -9.79
C PRO A 12 21.71 42.47 -8.72
N VAL A 13 21.63 41.23 -8.24
CA VAL A 13 20.89 40.96 -6.99
C VAL A 13 21.52 39.85 -6.12
N MET A 14 22.12 40.36 -5.05
CA MET A 14 22.37 39.87 -3.68
C MET A 14 22.20 38.39 -3.30
N ALA A 15 23.29 37.87 -2.73
CA ALA A 15 23.34 36.76 -1.81
C ALA A 15 22.74 37.12 -0.43
N ALA A 16 21.99 36.18 0.19
CA ALA A 16 21.52 36.23 1.57
C ALA A 16 21.74 34.82 2.17
N SER A 17 22.64 34.63 3.15
CA SER A 17 22.44 34.83 4.60
C SER A 17 21.50 33.79 5.25
N ALA A 18 22.09 32.76 5.88
CA ALA A 18 21.49 31.93 6.96
C ALA A 18 21.44 32.75 8.27
N PRO A 19 20.65 32.47 9.35
CA PRO A 19 20.49 31.18 10.10
C PRO A 19 19.10 31.09 10.83
N PRO A 20 18.87 30.50 12.05
CA PRO A 20 19.54 29.46 12.85
C PRO A 20 18.63 28.28 13.33
N ARG A 21 19.32 27.33 13.98
CA ARG A 21 18.91 26.16 14.79
C ARG A 21 17.60 26.32 15.59
N SER A 22 16.70 25.34 15.46
CA SER A 22 15.61 25.11 16.39
C SER A 22 15.82 23.79 17.16
N CYS A 23 15.75 23.96 18.48
CA CYS A 23 15.86 22.95 19.51
C CYS A 23 14.50 22.24 19.68
N ILE A 24 14.55 21.04 20.27
CA ILE A 24 13.73 20.57 21.41
C ILE A 24 13.40 19.07 21.22
N ILE A 25 14.13 18.27 22.01
CA ILE A 25 13.80 16.89 22.36
C ILE A 25 12.54 16.94 23.22
N VAL A 26 11.43 16.39 22.73
CA VAL A 26 10.29 16.02 23.59
C VAL A 26 9.66 14.75 23.03
N SER A 27 9.54 13.75 23.91
CA SER A 27 8.52 12.69 23.99
C SER A 27 9.09 11.26 23.96
N ARG A 28 8.59 10.28 24.73
CA ARG A 28 7.65 10.27 25.86
C ARG A 28 7.74 8.89 26.52
N ALA A 29 7.72 8.90 27.85
CA ALA A 29 7.10 7.97 28.79
C ALA A 29 6.69 6.56 28.32
N ALA A 30 7.25 5.59 29.02
CA ALA A 30 6.73 4.23 29.17
C ALA A 30 5.30 4.24 29.74
N ALA A 31 4.43 3.42 29.17
CA ALA A 31 3.21 2.97 29.82
C ALA A 31 3.05 1.47 29.61
N LYS A 32 3.20 0.75 30.72
CA LYS A 32 2.82 -0.63 30.96
C LYS A 32 1.31 -0.66 31.28
N SER A 33 0.55 -1.44 30.52
CA SER A 33 -0.79 -1.95 30.89
C SER A 33 -0.92 -3.30 30.20
N THR A 34 -0.71 -4.42 30.88
CA THR A 34 -1.63 -5.08 31.83
C THR A 34 -2.98 -5.38 31.18
N GLU A 35 -3.12 -6.66 30.88
CA GLU A 35 -4.22 -7.39 30.26
C GLU A 35 -5.53 -7.27 31.05
N LEU A 36 -6.67 -7.29 30.35
CA LEU A 36 -7.92 -7.91 30.79
C LEU A 36 -8.68 -8.50 29.58
N PRO A 37 -9.44 -9.60 29.77
CA PRO A 37 -9.67 -10.63 28.75
C PRO A 37 -10.91 -10.41 27.87
N SER A 38 -10.80 -10.79 26.59
CA SER A 38 -11.90 -10.83 25.64
C SER A 38 -12.71 -12.13 25.74
N LYS A 39 -13.97 -11.90 26.07
CA LYS A 39 -15.17 -12.74 25.97
C LYS A 39 -15.17 -13.74 24.81
N ALA A 40 -15.27 -15.03 25.12
CA ALA A 40 -15.57 -16.08 24.15
C ALA A 40 -17.04 -15.98 23.69
N VAL A 41 -17.26 -16.03 22.37
CA VAL A 41 -18.57 -16.34 21.78
C VAL A 41 -18.40 -17.58 20.91
N GLY A 42 -19.05 -18.68 21.34
CA GLY A 42 -19.13 -19.95 20.64
C GLY A 42 -20.52 -20.15 20.06
N SER A 43 -20.54 -20.63 18.82
CA SER A 43 -21.67 -20.74 17.89
C SER A 43 -22.61 -21.94 18.17
N TYR A 44 -23.75 -21.90 17.47
CA TYR A 44 -24.98 -22.70 17.53
C TYR A 44 -24.83 -24.23 17.40
N GLY A 45 -25.73 -24.95 18.05
CA GLY A 45 -26.01 -26.37 17.77
C GLY A 45 -27.24 -26.86 18.55
N GLY A 46 -28.32 -27.15 17.83
CA GLY A 46 -29.65 -27.40 18.37
C GLY A 46 -29.77 -28.59 19.33
N GLY A 47 -30.65 -28.45 20.32
CA GLY A 47 -31.00 -29.54 21.21
C GLY A 47 -31.96 -30.52 20.55
N GLN A 48 -31.89 -31.79 20.95
CA GLN A 48 -33.05 -32.57 21.38
C GLN A 48 -32.64 -33.61 22.45
N ARG A 49 -33.13 -33.37 23.66
CA ARG A 49 -33.83 -34.33 24.54
C ARG A 49 -33.20 -35.72 24.77
N ARG A 50 -32.75 -35.89 26.03
CA ARG A 50 -33.01 -37.01 26.96
C ARG A 50 -31.84 -37.93 27.33
N ALA A 51 -31.87 -38.23 28.62
CA ALA A 51 -31.41 -39.45 29.29
C ALA A 51 -29.90 -39.59 29.59
N MET A 52 -29.55 -39.03 30.75
CA MET A 52 -28.73 -39.63 31.79
C MET A 52 -28.50 -41.15 31.64
N VAL A 53 -27.24 -41.55 31.43
CA VAL A 53 -26.72 -42.82 31.93
C VAL A 53 -25.27 -42.59 32.41
N LEU A 54 -25.08 -42.80 33.71
CA LEU A 54 -23.78 -42.87 34.36
C LEU A 54 -23.08 -44.15 33.89
N PHE A 55 -21.92 -44.02 33.25
CA PHE A 55 -20.97 -45.12 33.12
C PHE A 55 -19.65 -44.72 33.76
N THR A 56 -19.44 -45.32 34.93
CA THR A 56 -18.17 -45.48 35.62
C THR A 56 -17.23 -46.35 34.79
N GLY A 57 -15.96 -45.96 34.64
CA GLY A 57 -14.99 -46.82 33.96
C GLY A 57 -13.62 -46.20 33.74
N ALA A 58 -12.71 -46.50 34.68
CA ALA A 58 -11.26 -46.69 34.56
C ALA A 58 -10.39 -45.70 33.74
N VAL A 59 -9.50 -45.04 34.49
CA VAL A 59 -8.29 -44.37 34.01
C VAL A 59 -7.32 -45.39 33.41
N THR A 60 -6.97 -45.23 32.13
CA THR A 60 -5.70 -45.73 31.58
C THR A 60 -4.98 -44.56 30.92
N ALA A 61 -3.89 -44.13 31.56
CA ALA A 61 -2.99 -43.12 31.04
C ALA A 61 -2.25 -43.67 29.81
N SER A 62 -2.38 -43.00 28.67
CA SER A 62 -1.39 -42.97 27.59
C SER A 62 -1.71 -41.80 26.65
N SER A 63 -0.89 -40.77 26.75
CA SER A 63 -1.08 -39.44 26.19
C SER A 63 -0.97 -39.44 24.67
N SER A 64 -2.08 -39.19 23.95
CA SER A 64 -1.99 -38.74 22.57
C SER A 64 -1.52 -37.29 22.58
N ALA A 65 -0.23 -37.07 22.34
CA ALA A 65 0.29 -35.75 22.01
C ALA A 65 -0.33 -35.32 20.67
N VAL A 66 -1.54 -34.79 20.71
CA VAL A 66 -2.08 -33.98 19.63
C VAL A 66 -1.18 -32.74 19.61
N SER A 67 -0.22 -32.76 18.70
CA SER A 67 0.54 -31.57 18.30
C SER A 67 -0.45 -30.55 17.78
N ARG A 68 -1.02 -29.78 18.71
CA ARG A 68 -1.73 -28.55 18.41
C ARG A 68 -0.67 -27.58 17.94
N CYS A 69 -0.38 -27.60 16.65
CA CYS A 69 0.19 -26.44 15.98
C CYS A 69 -0.87 -25.34 16.10
N THR A 70 -0.83 -24.58 17.19
CA THR A 70 -1.42 -23.26 17.19
C THR A 70 -0.74 -22.55 16.02
N ARG A 71 -1.46 -22.43 14.90
CA ARG A 71 -1.07 -21.55 13.82
C ARG A 71 -0.99 -20.19 14.51
N ALA A 72 0.23 -19.73 14.77
CA ALA A 72 0.41 -18.38 15.23
C ALA A 72 -0.27 -17.52 14.17
N ASP A 73 -1.30 -16.78 14.57
CA ASP A 73 -1.76 -15.64 13.81
C ASP A 73 -0.55 -14.72 13.73
N ALA A 74 0.19 -14.88 12.62
CA ALA A 74 1.27 -13.99 12.29
C ALA A 74 0.60 -12.64 12.06
N VAL A 75 0.60 -11.80 13.08
CA VAL A 75 0.46 -10.36 12.90
C VAL A 75 1.62 -9.99 11.99
N ALA A 76 1.31 -9.82 10.71
CA ALA A 76 2.26 -9.37 9.71
C ALA A 76 2.71 -7.98 10.16
N THR A 77 3.91 -7.91 10.75
CA THR A 77 4.61 -6.65 10.94
C THR A 77 4.96 -6.18 9.53
N THR A 78 4.18 -5.26 8.98
CA THR A 78 4.48 -4.57 7.72
C THR A 78 5.83 -3.89 7.86
N GLY A 79 6.87 -4.54 7.35
CA GLY A 79 8.23 -4.00 7.34
C GLY A 79 8.32 -2.90 6.30
N LEU A 80 8.76 -1.71 6.73
CA LEU A 80 9.10 -0.63 5.80
C LEU A 80 10.05 -1.18 4.73
N GLY A 81 9.77 -0.88 3.46
CA GLY A 81 10.55 -1.34 2.31
C GLY A 81 10.24 -2.75 1.81
N GLN A 82 9.25 -3.47 2.33
CA GLN A 82 8.77 -4.72 1.70
C GLN A 82 7.60 -4.45 0.75
N TRP A 83 7.50 -5.24 -0.31
CA TRP A 83 6.30 -5.27 -1.15
C TRP A 83 5.20 -6.05 -0.42
N GLU A 84 4.01 -5.47 -0.40
CA GLU A 84 2.82 -6.03 0.23
C GLU A 84 1.67 -6.02 -0.78
N ASP A 85 0.87 -7.08 -0.79
CA ASP A 85 -0.30 -7.18 -1.67
C ASP A 85 -1.39 -6.19 -1.20
N ILE A 86 -2.06 -5.55 -2.15
CA ILE A 86 -3.19 -4.67 -1.88
C ILE A 86 -4.43 -5.53 -1.65
N GLU A 87 -4.94 -5.57 -0.42
CA GLU A 87 -6.11 -6.38 -0.06
C GLU A 87 -7.38 -5.95 -0.81
N ASP A 88 -7.64 -4.63 -0.85
CA ASP A 88 -8.80 -4.06 -1.52
C ASP A 88 -8.39 -3.27 -2.76
N VAL A 89 -8.27 -3.98 -3.88
CA VAL A 89 -8.05 -3.35 -5.19
C VAL A 89 -9.28 -2.62 -5.71
N THR A 90 -10.46 -2.88 -5.16
CA THR A 90 -11.70 -2.18 -5.56
C THR A 90 -11.82 -0.78 -4.96
N ASN A 91 -10.93 -0.46 -4.01
CA ASN A 91 -10.82 0.86 -3.43
C ASN A 91 -10.75 1.94 -4.53
N PRO A 92 -11.62 2.96 -4.49
CA PRO A 92 -11.65 4.03 -5.50
C PRO A 92 -10.32 4.74 -5.69
N TYR A 93 -9.51 4.82 -4.63
CA TYR A 93 -8.18 5.39 -4.69
C TYR A 93 -7.25 4.54 -5.57
N VAL A 94 -7.20 3.22 -5.36
CA VAL A 94 -6.40 2.27 -6.15
C VAL A 94 -6.86 2.24 -7.60
N GLN A 95 -8.17 2.22 -7.84
CA GLN A 95 -8.74 2.33 -9.19
C GLN A 95 -8.37 3.67 -9.86
N GLY A 96 -8.38 4.75 -9.08
CA GLY A 96 -7.90 6.06 -9.52
C GLY A 96 -6.43 6.06 -9.94
N LEU A 97 -5.58 5.29 -9.26
CA LEU A 97 -4.17 5.13 -9.61
C LEU A 97 -4.01 4.43 -10.96
N GLY A 98 -4.79 3.37 -11.17
CA GLY A 98 -4.79 2.65 -12.45
C GLY A 98 -5.24 3.55 -13.60
N LYS A 99 -6.32 4.33 -13.39
CA LYS A 99 -6.81 5.29 -14.38
C LYS A 99 -5.79 6.39 -14.69
N TRP A 100 -5.13 6.92 -13.65
CA TRP A 100 -4.07 7.90 -13.80
C TRP A 100 -2.89 7.32 -14.60
N ALA A 101 -2.46 6.10 -14.29
CA ALA A 101 -1.34 5.45 -14.98
C ALA A 101 -1.60 5.27 -16.48
N VAL A 102 -2.81 4.84 -16.86
CA VAL A 102 -3.21 4.71 -18.27
C VAL A 102 -3.24 6.08 -18.96
N THR A 103 -3.79 7.10 -18.29
CA THR A 103 -3.87 8.46 -18.83
C THR A 103 -2.47 9.04 -19.07
N GLU A 104 -1.57 8.85 -18.11
CA GLU A 104 -0.21 9.33 -18.18
C GLU A 104 0.60 8.58 -19.25
N HIS A 105 0.43 7.26 -19.37
CA HIS A 105 1.02 6.49 -20.46
C HIS A 105 0.59 7.00 -21.84
N ASN A 106 -0.72 7.19 -22.05
CA ASN A 106 -1.26 7.74 -23.29
C ASN A 106 -0.69 9.15 -23.58
N ARG A 107 -0.55 9.99 -22.55
CA ARG A 107 0.04 11.33 -22.67
C ARG A 107 1.51 11.27 -23.11
N GLN A 108 2.28 10.30 -22.62
CA GLN A 108 3.71 10.16 -22.92
C GLN A 108 3.98 9.51 -24.28
N THR A 109 3.14 8.56 -24.70
CA THR A 109 3.39 7.73 -25.89
C THR A 109 2.53 8.12 -27.11
N GLY A 110 1.42 8.82 -26.90
CA GLY A 110 0.41 9.06 -27.94
C GLY A 110 -0.57 7.89 -28.12
N ASP A 111 -0.51 6.88 -27.26
CA ASP A 111 -1.47 5.77 -27.27
C ASP A 111 -2.89 6.22 -26.89
N ASN A 112 -3.87 5.35 -27.15
CA ASN A 112 -5.28 5.58 -26.85
C ASN A 112 -5.88 4.41 -26.06
N LEU A 113 -5.18 3.98 -25.01
CA LEU A 113 -5.66 2.93 -24.11
C LEU A 113 -6.82 3.47 -23.24
N GLN A 114 -7.87 2.67 -23.08
CA GLN A 114 -9.01 2.97 -22.21
C GLN A 114 -8.90 2.12 -20.96
N PHE A 115 -8.78 2.76 -19.80
CA PHE A 115 -8.77 2.07 -18.50
C PHE A 115 -10.07 1.30 -18.28
N VAL A 116 -9.97 0.03 -17.88
CA VAL A 116 -11.11 -0.80 -17.50
C VAL A 116 -11.14 -0.98 -15.99
N VAL A 117 -10.13 -1.63 -15.41
CA VAL A 117 -10.09 -1.93 -13.97
C VAL A 117 -8.67 -2.28 -13.50
N VAL A 118 -8.39 -2.06 -12.22
CA VAL A 118 -7.23 -2.67 -11.54
C VAL A 118 -7.66 -4.04 -10.99
N VAL A 119 -6.98 -5.11 -11.43
CA VAL A 119 -7.33 -6.50 -11.04
C VAL A 119 -6.49 -7.03 -9.89
N ALA A 120 -5.27 -6.52 -9.73
CA ALA A 120 -4.36 -6.87 -8.65
C ALA A 120 -3.38 -5.73 -8.43
N GLY A 121 -2.73 -5.68 -7.27
CA GLY A 121 -1.65 -4.74 -7.06
C GLY A 121 -0.85 -5.00 -5.81
N GLN A 122 0.33 -4.41 -5.76
CA GLN A 122 1.23 -4.43 -4.62
C GLN A 122 1.66 -3.01 -4.29
N LEU A 123 1.97 -2.74 -3.02
CA LEU A 123 2.54 -1.48 -2.57
C LEU A 123 3.84 -1.71 -1.81
N GLN A 124 4.70 -0.69 -1.76
CA GLN A 124 5.91 -0.68 -0.96
C GLN A 124 6.14 0.72 -0.41
N VAL A 125 6.22 0.83 0.92
CA VAL A 125 6.49 2.10 1.62
C VAL A 125 8.00 2.30 1.76
N VAL A 126 8.52 3.41 1.22
CA VAL A 126 9.94 3.83 1.30
C VAL A 126 10.00 5.32 1.67
N ALA A 127 10.64 6.18 0.86
CA ALA A 127 10.57 7.65 0.95
C ALA A 127 9.35 8.20 0.20
N GLY A 128 8.22 7.50 0.34
CA GLY A 128 7.11 7.54 -0.58
C GLY A 128 6.35 6.21 -0.58
N THR A 129 5.41 6.07 -1.50
CA THR A 129 4.73 4.80 -1.76
C THR A 129 4.93 4.42 -3.23
N ASN A 130 5.55 3.27 -3.47
CA ASN A 130 5.54 2.64 -4.78
C ASN A 130 4.30 1.74 -4.89
N TYR A 131 3.65 1.77 -6.03
CA TYR A 131 2.55 0.87 -6.38
C TYR A 131 2.95 0.11 -7.64
N ARG A 132 2.68 -1.20 -7.65
CA ARG A 132 2.78 -2.06 -8.82
C ARG A 132 1.38 -2.59 -9.09
N LEU A 133 0.71 -2.04 -10.09
CA LEU A 133 -0.69 -2.32 -10.38
C LEU A 133 -0.80 -3.18 -11.63
N GLN A 134 -1.58 -4.25 -11.55
CA GLN A 134 -2.02 -5.01 -12.72
C GLN A 134 -3.34 -4.42 -13.22
N ILE A 135 -3.31 -3.84 -14.41
CA ILE A 135 -4.40 -3.04 -14.98
C ILE A 135 -4.90 -3.72 -16.24
N GLU A 136 -6.21 -3.88 -16.36
CA GLU A 136 -6.83 -4.17 -17.64
C GLU A 136 -7.18 -2.87 -18.36
N ALA A 137 -6.75 -2.77 -19.62
CA ALA A 137 -7.06 -1.65 -20.48
C ALA A 137 -7.41 -2.12 -21.89
N LYS A 138 -8.34 -1.40 -22.52
CA LYS A 138 -8.77 -1.67 -23.89
C LYS A 138 -8.02 -0.78 -24.87
N GLY A 139 -7.27 -1.40 -25.77
CA GLY A 139 -6.61 -0.73 -26.88
C GLY A 139 -7.31 -0.98 -28.21
N THR A 140 -6.60 -0.72 -29.31
CA THR A 140 -7.08 -0.98 -30.68
C THR A 140 -7.30 -2.47 -30.97
N HIS A 141 -6.45 -3.33 -30.39
CA HIS A 141 -6.47 -4.78 -30.62
C HIS A 141 -7.28 -5.57 -29.57
N GLY A 142 -8.01 -4.87 -28.69
CA GLY A 142 -8.89 -5.49 -27.69
C GLY A 142 -8.44 -5.22 -26.25
N LEU A 143 -8.84 -6.11 -25.36
CA LEU A 143 -8.53 -6.03 -23.93
C LEU A 143 -7.15 -6.64 -23.69
N HIS A 144 -6.28 -5.90 -23.00
CA HIS A 144 -4.95 -6.34 -22.61
C HIS A 144 -4.68 -6.00 -21.15
N THR A 145 -3.82 -6.80 -20.53
CA THR A 145 -3.37 -6.59 -19.16
C THR A 145 -1.99 -5.95 -19.17
N TYR A 146 -1.78 -4.98 -18.29
CA TYR A 146 -0.54 -4.22 -18.15
C TYR A 146 -0.09 -4.23 -16.70
N ILE A 147 1.22 -4.13 -16.47
CA ILE A 147 1.81 -3.82 -15.17
C ILE A 147 2.24 -2.35 -15.21
N ALA A 148 1.67 -1.54 -14.33
CA ALA A 148 2.04 -0.15 -14.14
C ALA A 148 2.76 0.04 -12.80
N GLY A 149 3.93 0.66 -12.85
CA GLY A 149 4.65 1.17 -11.69
C GLY A 149 4.31 2.64 -11.47
N VAL A 150 3.86 2.98 -10.27
CA VAL A 150 3.46 4.34 -9.89
C VAL A 150 4.16 4.73 -8.58
N PHE A 151 4.76 5.91 -8.52
CA PHE A 151 5.41 6.41 -7.31
C PHE A 151 4.76 7.67 -6.79
N GLU A 152 4.36 7.66 -5.51
CA GLU A 152 3.99 8.86 -4.77
C GLU A 152 5.08 9.29 -3.80
N PRO A 153 5.70 10.47 -4.03
CA PRO A 153 6.67 11.01 -3.09
C PRO A 153 5.99 11.50 -1.80
N LEU A 154 6.54 11.11 -0.64
CA LEU A 154 6.16 11.67 0.66
C LEU A 154 7.04 12.88 0.97
N THR A 155 6.93 13.94 0.15
CA THR A 155 7.77 15.15 0.26
C THR A 155 6.98 16.37 0.74
N THR A 156 7.71 17.32 1.34
CA THR A 156 7.20 18.65 1.69
C THR A 156 8.11 19.70 1.04
N PRO A 157 7.65 20.49 0.05
CA PRO A 157 6.29 20.53 -0.50
C PRO A 157 5.89 19.24 -1.27
N PRO A 158 4.58 19.00 -1.47
CA PRO A 158 4.10 17.84 -2.24
C PRO A 158 4.65 17.91 -3.67
N GLN A 159 5.33 16.84 -4.10
CA GLN A 159 5.72 16.66 -5.49
C GLN A 159 4.67 15.85 -6.25
N GLU A 160 4.68 15.95 -7.57
CA GLU A 160 3.77 15.18 -8.41
C GLU A 160 4.12 13.69 -8.41
N ARG A 161 3.09 12.85 -8.47
CA ARG A 161 3.21 11.41 -8.67
C ARG A 161 3.88 11.12 -10.03
N GLN A 162 4.62 10.02 -10.10
CA GLN A 162 5.36 9.64 -11.30
C GLN A 162 4.97 8.24 -11.79
N LEU A 163 4.91 8.07 -13.11
CA LEU A 163 4.73 6.79 -13.77
C LEU A 163 6.12 6.21 -14.00
N THR A 164 6.50 5.20 -13.21
CA THR A 164 7.84 4.62 -13.23
C THR A 164 7.99 3.55 -14.31
N SER A 165 6.91 2.83 -14.62
CA SER A 165 6.88 1.85 -15.71
C SER A 165 5.45 1.58 -16.18
N PHE A 166 5.31 1.16 -17.43
CA PHE A 166 4.05 0.68 -18.00
C PHE A 166 4.37 -0.39 -19.04
N THR A 167 4.19 -1.67 -18.70
CA THR A 167 4.57 -2.80 -19.56
C THR A 167 3.40 -3.75 -19.79
N PRO A 168 3.22 -4.29 -21.01
CA PRO A 168 2.21 -5.31 -21.26
C PRO A 168 2.55 -6.59 -20.48
N LEU A 169 1.56 -7.16 -19.83
CA LEU A 169 1.65 -8.49 -19.23
C LEU A 169 1.35 -9.50 -20.34
N VAL A 170 2.40 -9.89 -21.06
CA VAL A 170 2.29 -10.92 -22.11
C VAL A 170 1.97 -12.25 -21.42
N GLY A 171 0.81 -12.82 -21.75
CA GLY A 171 0.39 -14.17 -21.36
C GLY A 171 0.78 -15.22 -22.38
#